data_AF-A0A8S3JJA4-F1
#
_entry.id   AF-A0A8S3JJA4-F1
#
_cell.length_a   1.000
_cell.length_b   1.000
_cell.length_c   1.000
_cell.angle_alpha   90.00
_cell.angle_beta   90.00
_cell.angle_gamma   90.00
#
_symmetry.space_group_name_H-M   'P 1'
#
loop_
_entity.id
_entity.type
_entity.pdbx_description
1 polymer ?
#
loop_
_entity_poly.entity_id
_entity_poly.type
_entity_poly.pdbx_seq_one_letter_code
_entity_poly.pdbx_strand_id
1 'polypeptide(L)'
;LCFLFMVPSLVERNEQKIIEWLTPTMSSISTDDKLLMIGLFCMTNYNEPLNAIVSSTLDFPCRIDPGHFHHSRLLLIQRVFTNDLLVQRFATIQITSNLNSHITIKHIPAHFICYLLSKGLCNQHRVQMSSWVWSQILQCTTPIHPIMLTLINELVTTIVDSRYLWHLIP
;
A
#
# COMPACT_ATOMS: atom_id res chain seq x y z
N LEU A 1 -2.27 14.33 7.23
CA LEU A 1 -2.85 13.65 6.05
C LEU A 1 -4.30 13.21 6.27
N CYS A 2 -4.62 12.42 7.31
CA CYS A 2 -5.99 11.98 7.63
C CYS A 2 -7.05 13.10 7.62
N PHE A 3 -6.72 14.27 8.16
CA PHE A 3 -7.59 15.46 8.14
C PHE A 3 -7.83 16.05 6.74
N LEU A 4 -6.87 15.94 5.82
CA LEU A 4 -7.02 16.41 4.43
C LEU A 4 -8.06 15.58 3.67
N PHE A 5 -8.20 14.29 4.00
CA PHE A 5 -9.26 13.44 3.43
C PHE A 5 -10.67 13.84 3.87
N MET A 6 -10.80 14.46 5.05
CA MET A 6 -12.09 14.90 5.60
C MET A 6 -12.54 16.26 5.04
N VAL A 7 -11.60 17.08 4.53
CA VAL A 7 -11.89 18.40 3.99
C VAL A 7 -11.29 18.54 2.58
N PRO A 8 -11.91 17.93 1.54
CA PRO A 8 -11.39 17.93 0.17
C PRO A 8 -11.22 19.35 -0.40
N SER A 9 -12.10 20.28 -0.02
CA SER A 9 -12.05 21.68 -0.44
C SER A 9 -10.77 22.41 -0.01
N LEU A 10 -10.13 21.97 1.08
CA LEU A 10 -8.85 22.51 1.52
C LEU A 10 -7.70 22.04 0.61
N VAL A 11 -7.81 20.82 0.09
CA VAL A 11 -6.87 20.25 -0.88
C VAL A 11 -6.96 21.03 -2.18
N GLU A 12 -8.17 21.21 -2.71
CA GLU A 12 -8.43 21.94 -3.97
C GLU A 12 -7.94 23.40 -3.95
N ARG A 13 -8.05 24.09 -2.82
CA ARG A 13 -7.62 25.49 -2.70
C ARG A 13 -6.12 25.67 -2.50
N ASN A 14 -5.42 24.64 -2.01
CA ASN A 14 -4.01 24.74 -1.62
C ASN A 14 -3.15 23.60 -2.21
N GLU A 15 -3.54 23.07 -3.36
CA GLU A 15 -2.97 21.84 -3.96
C GLU A 15 -1.44 21.88 -3.97
N GLN A 16 -0.86 22.96 -4.49
CA GLN A 16 0.58 23.11 -4.67
C GLN A 16 1.34 23.08 -3.34
N LYS A 17 0.86 23.82 -2.33
CA LYS A 17 1.46 23.87 -0.98
C LYS A 17 1.36 22.52 -0.27
N ILE A 18 0.24 21.82 -0.44
CA ILE A 18 0.02 20.51 0.17
C ILE A 18 0.94 19.46 -0.48
N ILE A 19 1.13 19.52 -1.80
CA ILE A 19 2.06 18.64 -2.51
C ILE A 19 3.50 18.92 -2.08
N GLU A 20 3.91 20.18 -2.03
CA GLU A 20 5.25 20.59 -1.55
C GLU A 20 5.53 20.12 -0.13
N TRP A 21 4.52 20.11 0.74
CA TRP A 21 4.64 19.61 2.11
C TRP A 21 4.69 18.08 2.20
N LEU A 22 3.86 17.37 1.42
CA LEU A 22 3.76 15.91 1.47
C LEU A 22 4.92 15.20 0.78
N THR A 23 5.39 15.72 -0.36
CA THR A 23 6.44 15.08 -1.17
C THR A 23 7.69 14.72 -0.35
N PRO A 24 8.34 15.63 0.40
CA PRO A 24 9.52 15.29 1.18
C PRO A 24 9.22 14.32 2.33
N THR A 25 8.01 14.38 2.89
CA THR A 25 7.59 13.51 4.01
C THR A 25 7.41 12.06 3.55
N MET A 26 6.96 11.87 2.31
CA MET A 26 6.77 10.57 1.69
C MET A 26 8.08 9.97 1.15
N SER A 27 9.00 10.83 0.68
CA SER A 27 10.33 10.40 0.23
C SER A 27 11.32 10.07 1.36
N SER A 28 11.02 10.47 2.60
CA SER A 28 11.87 10.15 3.76
C SER A 28 11.92 8.65 4.04
N ILE A 29 13.09 8.10 4.37
CA ILE A 29 13.24 6.67 4.69
C ILE A 29 12.42 6.30 5.95
N SER A 30 12.20 7.23 6.88
CA SER A 30 11.48 7.04 8.14
C SER A 30 9.95 7.13 8.07
N THR A 31 9.34 7.16 6.87
CA THR A 31 7.87 7.28 6.75
C THR A 31 7.14 6.10 7.40
N ASP A 32 6.16 6.43 8.25
CA ASP A 32 5.29 5.50 8.96
C ASP A 32 4.56 4.55 7.99
N ASP A 33 4.56 3.24 8.31
CA ASP A 33 3.89 2.20 7.52
C ASP A 33 2.41 2.54 7.26
N LYS A 34 1.77 3.26 8.19
CA LYS A 34 0.39 3.73 8.03
C LYS A 34 0.22 4.70 6.84
N LEU A 35 1.19 5.58 6.59
CA LEU A 35 1.13 6.51 5.46
C LEU A 35 1.26 5.80 4.11
N LEU A 36 2.08 4.74 4.05
CA LEU A 36 2.19 3.89 2.87
C LEU A 36 0.88 3.13 2.61
N MET A 37 0.23 2.61 3.66
CA MET A 37 -1.08 1.97 3.53
C MET A 37 -2.16 2.95 3.07
N ILE A 38 -2.13 4.19 3.56
CA ILE A 38 -3.04 5.23 3.08
C ILE A 38 -2.83 5.49 1.58
N GLY A 39 -1.58 5.63 1.14
CA GLY A 39 -1.24 5.81 -0.28
C GLY A 39 -1.74 4.65 -1.13
N LEU A 40 -1.49 3.42 -0.67
CA LEU A 40 -2.00 2.21 -1.30
C LEU A 40 -3.52 2.22 -1.46
N PHE A 41 -4.26 2.52 -0.40
CA PHE A 41 -5.72 2.51 -0.44
C PHE A 41 -6.29 3.62 -1.31
N CYS A 42 -5.59 4.74 -1.43
CA CYS A 42 -5.92 5.76 -2.42
C CYS A 42 -5.80 5.17 -3.83
N MET A 43 -4.69 4.49 -4.15
CA MET A 43 -4.44 3.92 -5.48
C MET A 43 -5.35 2.74 -5.83
N THR A 44 -5.73 1.89 -4.87
CA THR A 44 -6.63 0.75 -5.09
C THR A 44 -8.11 1.11 -5.05
N ASN A 45 -8.45 2.37 -4.75
CA ASN A 45 -9.83 2.82 -4.49
C ASN A 45 -10.53 2.05 -3.36
N TYR A 46 -9.77 1.51 -2.41
CA TYR A 46 -10.31 0.80 -1.25
C TYR A 46 -10.75 1.80 -0.15
N ASN A 47 -11.95 2.37 -0.32
CA ASN A 47 -12.50 3.39 0.58
C ASN A 47 -12.77 2.86 1.99
N GLU A 48 -13.18 1.60 2.14
CA GLU A 48 -13.49 0.99 3.44
C GLU A 48 -12.25 0.87 4.35
N PRO A 49 -11.14 0.25 3.92
CA PRO A 49 -9.88 0.25 4.66
C PRO A 49 -9.32 1.66 4.89
N LEU A 50 -9.45 2.56 3.91
CA LEU A 50 -9.05 3.96 4.05
C LEU A 50 -9.81 4.64 5.19
N ASN A 51 -11.13 4.49 5.24
CA ASN A 51 -11.98 5.01 6.31
C ASN A 51 -11.61 4.42 7.67
N ALA A 52 -11.31 3.12 7.73
CA ALA A 52 -10.89 2.47 8.97
C ALA A 52 -9.55 3.04 9.49
N ILE A 53 -8.55 3.19 8.61
CA ILE A 53 -7.27 3.81 9.00
C ILE A 53 -7.49 5.26 9.45
N VAL A 54 -8.19 6.07 8.66
CA VAL A 54 -8.45 7.47 8.98
C VAL A 54 -9.19 7.61 10.30
N SER A 55 -10.21 6.77 10.54
CA SER A 55 -10.97 6.79 11.79
C SER A 55 -10.13 6.37 12.99
N SER A 56 -9.30 5.33 12.84
CA SER A 56 -8.38 4.89 13.91
C SER A 56 -7.25 5.87 14.19
N THR A 57 -6.89 6.72 13.22
CA THR A 57 -5.83 7.71 13.39
C THR A 57 -6.35 9.00 14.02
N LEU A 58 -7.63 9.31 13.81
CA LEU A 58 -8.28 10.52 14.34
C LEU A 58 -9.06 10.25 15.63
N ASP A 59 -9.12 8.99 16.09
CA ASP A 59 -10.00 8.53 17.17
C ASP A 59 -11.46 9.01 17.01
N PHE A 60 -11.92 9.09 15.76
CA PHE A 60 -13.24 9.59 15.40
C PHE A 60 -13.81 8.81 14.21
N PRO A 61 -15.10 8.40 14.24
CA PRO A 61 -15.71 7.67 13.13
C PRO A 61 -15.86 8.57 11.90
N CYS A 62 -15.05 8.32 10.87
CA CYS A 62 -15.01 9.07 9.64
C CYS A 62 -15.54 8.24 8.46
N ARG A 63 -16.30 8.88 7.57
CA ARG A 63 -16.66 8.33 6.27
C ARG A 63 -16.29 9.34 5.20
N ILE A 64 -15.28 9.01 4.40
CA ILE A 64 -14.88 9.79 3.24
C ILE A 64 -15.94 9.58 2.16
N ASP A 65 -16.58 10.66 1.74
CA ASP A 65 -17.49 10.65 0.59
C ASP A 65 -16.67 10.45 -0.69
N PRO A 66 -16.85 9.32 -1.40
CA PRO A 66 -16.07 9.03 -2.59
C PRO A 66 -16.28 10.06 -3.72
N GLY A 67 -17.45 10.71 -3.80
CA GLY A 67 -17.74 11.72 -4.82
C GLY A 67 -16.89 12.98 -4.64
N HIS A 68 -16.90 13.55 -3.44
CA HIS A 68 -16.15 14.76 -3.12
C HIS A 68 -14.64 14.52 -2.99
N PHE A 69 -14.22 13.31 -2.62
CA PHE A 69 -12.80 12.98 -2.48
C PHE A 69 -12.15 12.55 -3.81
N HIS A 70 -12.90 12.36 -4.89
CA HIS A 70 -12.34 11.82 -6.15
C HIS A 70 -11.22 12.69 -6.76
N HIS A 71 -11.45 14.00 -6.89
CA HIS A 71 -10.47 14.91 -7.49
C HIS A 71 -9.19 15.02 -6.66
N SER A 72 -9.34 15.27 -5.35
CA SER A 72 -8.20 15.33 -4.42
C SER A 72 -7.43 14.02 -4.35
N ARG A 73 -8.10 12.87 -4.45
CA ARG A 73 -7.45 11.56 -4.56
C ARG A 73 -6.60 11.42 -5.81
N LEU A 74 -7.12 11.81 -6.98
CA LEU A 74 -6.38 11.75 -8.24
C LEU A 74 -5.12 12.61 -8.16
N LEU A 75 -5.21 13.82 -7.61
CA LEU A 75 -4.05 14.68 -7.39
C LEU A 75 -3.00 14.02 -6.49
N LEU A 76 -3.44 13.45 -5.37
CA LEU A 76 -2.55 12.74 -4.44
C LEU A 76 -1.89 11.53 -5.12
N ILE A 77 -2.62 10.73 -5.89
CA ILE A 77 -2.05 9.58 -6.62
C ILE A 77 -1.02 10.04 -7.68
N GLN A 78 -1.35 11.08 -8.44
CA GLN A 78 -0.49 11.54 -9.55
C GLN A 78 0.77 12.25 -9.08
N ARG A 79 0.72 12.94 -7.93
CA ARG A 79 1.80 13.85 -7.49
C ARG A 79 2.52 13.40 -6.24
N VAL A 80 1.90 12.58 -5.40
CA VAL A 80 2.44 12.18 -4.09
C VAL A 80 2.64 10.68 -4.00
N PHE A 81 1.60 9.88 -4.26
CA PHE A 81 1.63 8.42 -4.16
C PHE A 81 1.91 7.77 -5.51
N THR A 82 3.08 8.05 -6.09
CA THR A 82 3.48 7.45 -7.37
C THR A 82 3.86 5.97 -7.21
N ASN A 83 3.72 5.18 -8.27
CA ASN A 83 4.17 3.78 -8.27
C ASN A 83 5.66 3.67 -7.95
N ASP A 84 6.50 4.56 -8.49
CA ASP A 84 7.94 4.61 -8.25
C ASP A 84 8.26 4.78 -6.76
N LEU A 85 7.56 5.70 -6.09
CA LEU A 85 7.72 5.90 -4.66
C LEU A 85 7.34 4.63 -3.90
N LEU A 86 6.19 4.02 -4.21
CA LEU A 86 5.76 2.80 -3.54
C LEU A 86 6.79 1.67 -3.66
N VAL A 87 7.39 1.52 -4.84
CA VAL A 87 8.43 0.53 -5.06
C VAL A 87 9.71 0.86 -4.28
N GLN A 88 10.15 2.13 -4.24
CA GLN A 88 11.29 2.54 -3.42
C GLN A 88 11.06 2.24 -1.92
N ARG A 89 9.81 2.37 -1.47
CA ARG A 89 9.42 2.11 -0.08
C ARG A 89 9.31 0.64 0.27
N PHE A 90 9.28 -0.27 -0.71
CA PHE A 90 9.21 -1.72 -0.43
C PHE A 90 10.29 -2.19 0.56
N ALA A 91 11.54 -1.73 0.39
CA ALA A 91 12.66 -2.19 1.19
C ALA A 91 12.53 -1.85 2.69
N THR A 92 11.70 -0.88 3.05
CA THR A 92 11.48 -0.50 4.47
C THR A 92 10.37 -1.30 5.13
N ILE A 93 9.56 -2.03 4.36
CA ILE A 93 8.35 -2.69 4.84
C ILE A 93 8.71 -3.88 5.71
N GLN A 94 8.28 -3.83 6.96
CA GLN A 94 8.51 -4.90 7.92
C GLN A 94 7.54 -6.07 7.69
N ILE A 95 8.04 -7.26 7.98
CA ILE A 95 7.19 -8.46 8.06
C ILE A 95 6.30 -8.38 9.31
N THR A 96 5.08 -8.91 9.19
CA THR A 96 4.13 -9.01 10.30
C THR A 96 4.41 -10.29 11.08
N SER A 97 4.85 -10.17 12.32
CA SER A 97 5.07 -11.30 13.22
C SER A 97 3.76 -11.93 13.69
N ASN A 98 3.76 -13.26 13.85
CA ASN A 98 2.63 -14.05 14.33
C ASN A 98 1.32 -13.84 13.53
N LEU A 99 1.42 -13.64 12.22
CA LEU A 99 0.26 -13.39 11.37
C LEU A 99 -0.67 -14.61 11.33
N ASN A 100 -1.92 -14.46 11.78
CA ASN A 100 -2.94 -15.52 11.79
C ASN A 100 -4.33 -14.97 11.46
N SER A 101 -5.31 -15.85 11.26
CA SER A 101 -6.67 -15.49 10.83
C SER A 101 -7.49 -14.72 11.88
N HIS A 102 -7.02 -14.61 13.12
CA HIS A 102 -7.70 -13.82 14.16
C HIS A 102 -7.35 -12.34 14.06
N ILE A 103 -6.28 -11.98 13.34
CA ILE A 103 -5.93 -10.59 13.09
C ILE A 103 -6.93 -10.03 12.07
N THR A 104 -7.83 -9.18 12.54
CA THR A 104 -8.86 -8.52 11.74
C THR A 104 -8.44 -7.14 11.23
N ILE A 105 -7.25 -6.70 11.64
CA ILE A 105 -6.69 -5.41 11.27
C ILE A 105 -6.51 -5.36 9.75
N LYS A 106 -7.11 -4.35 9.09
CA LYS A 106 -7.08 -4.20 7.63
C LYS A 106 -5.77 -3.60 7.08
N HIS A 107 -4.84 -3.17 7.93
CA HIS A 107 -3.57 -2.52 7.54
C HIS A 107 -2.37 -3.46 7.64
N ILE A 108 -2.48 -4.64 7.05
CA ILE A 108 -1.39 -5.63 7.03
C ILE A 108 -0.46 -5.31 5.85
N PRO A 109 0.86 -5.17 6.08
CA PRO A 109 1.87 -4.98 5.02
C PRO A 109 1.73 -5.90 3.81
N ALA A 110 1.28 -7.14 4.01
CA ALA A 110 1.00 -8.09 2.94
C ALA A 110 0.05 -7.54 1.85
N HIS A 111 -0.92 -6.69 2.20
CA HIS A 111 -1.80 -6.05 1.21
C HIS A 111 -1.03 -5.17 0.23
N PHE A 112 0.00 -4.49 0.70
CA PHE A 112 0.85 -3.66 -0.14
C PHE A 112 1.66 -4.49 -1.13
N ILE A 113 2.21 -5.61 -0.66
CA ILE A 113 2.98 -6.51 -1.51
C ILE A 113 2.07 -7.15 -2.56
N CYS A 114 0.86 -7.58 -2.20
CA CYS A 114 -0.14 -8.05 -3.16
C CYS A 114 -0.42 -7.00 -4.26
N TYR A 115 -0.54 -5.72 -3.87
CA TYR A 115 -0.75 -4.66 -4.84
C TYR A 115 0.44 -4.47 -5.79
N LEU A 116 1.67 -4.43 -5.27
CA LEU A 116 2.85 -4.29 -6.11
C LEU A 116 2.98 -5.45 -7.11
N LEU A 117 2.68 -6.68 -6.68
CA LEU A 117 2.67 -7.88 -7.51
C LEU A 117 1.56 -7.82 -8.58
N SER A 118 0.31 -7.58 -8.18
CA SER A 118 -0.84 -7.53 -9.10
C SER A 118 -0.74 -6.42 -10.15
N LYS A 119 -0.03 -5.32 -9.85
CA LYS A 119 0.25 -4.23 -10.80
C LYS A 119 1.51 -4.44 -11.64
N GLY A 120 2.26 -5.51 -11.41
CA GLY A 120 3.50 -5.80 -12.12
C GLY A 120 4.63 -4.80 -11.85
N LEU A 121 4.51 -3.98 -10.79
CA LEU A 121 5.48 -2.93 -10.47
C LEU A 121 6.84 -3.54 -10.07
N CYS A 122 6.82 -4.71 -9.42
CA CYS A 122 8.04 -5.42 -9.07
C CYS A 122 8.88 -5.78 -10.30
N ASN A 123 8.23 -6.24 -11.38
CA ASN A 123 8.91 -6.61 -12.62
C ASN A 123 9.42 -5.38 -13.37
N GLN A 124 8.62 -4.32 -13.44
CA GLN A 124 9.01 -3.06 -14.09
C GLN A 124 10.26 -2.46 -13.44
N HIS A 125 10.36 -2.52 -12.12
CA HIS A 125 11.47 -1.94 -11.35
C HIS A 125 12.55 -2.96 -10.95
N ARG A 126 12.47 -4.20 -11.42
CA ARG A 126 13.43 -5.30 -11.13
C ARG A 126 13.64 -5.54 -9.63
N VAL A 127 12.59 -5.43 -8.83
CA VAL A 127 12.66 -5.65 -7.38
C VAL A 127 12.33 -7.10 -7.05
N GLN A 128 13.25 -7.78 -6.37
CA GLN A 128 13.04 -9.14 -5.89
C GLN A 128 12.22 -9.15 -4.60
N MET A 129 11.00 -9.69 -4.67
CA MET A 129 10.06 -9.73 -3.54
C MET A 129 10.00 -11.10 -2.85
N SER A 130 10.60 -12.12 -3.47
CA SER A 130 10.56 -13.51 -3.00
C SER A 130 11.12 -13.68 -1.59
N SER A 131 12.20 -12.97 -1.25
CA SER A 131 12.80 -12.99 0.09
C SER A 131 11.83 -12.47 1.15
N TRP A 132 11.17 -11.34 0.89
CA TRP A 132 10.19 -10.77 1.80
C TRP A 132 8.98 -11.70 1.98
N VAL A 133 8.42 -12.23 0.88
CA VAL A 133 7.27 -13.14 0.93
C VAL A 133 7.63 -14.41 1.71
N TRP A 134 8.82 -14.96 1.48
CA TRP A 134 9.31 -16.11 2.23
C TRP A 134 9.41 -15.81 3.72
N SER A 135 10.05 -14.70 4.10
CA SER A 135 10.14 -14.27 5.50
C SER A 135 8.77 -14.05 6.13
N GLN A 136 7.80 -13.49 5.39
CA GLN A 136 6.44 -13.29 5.88
C GLN A 136 5.71 -14.63 6.12
N ILE A 137 5.89 -15.62 5.24
CA ILE A 137 5.31 -16.96 5.41
C ILE A 137 5.85 -17.61 6.69
N LEU A 138 7.16 -17.50 6.95
CA LEU A 138 7.78 -18.05 8.17
C LEU A 138 7.28 -17.40 9.46
N GLN A 139 6.74 -16.18 9.39
CA GLN A 139 6.17 -15.46 10.52
C GLN A 139 4.66 -15.69 10.70
N CYS A 140 4.04 -16.54 9.89
CA CYS A 140 2.62 -16.87 10.04
C CYS A 140 2.41 -17.97 11.09
N THR A 141 1.30 -17.88 11.81
CA THR A 141 0.85 -18.89 12.78
C THR A 141 -0.51 -19.46 12.39
N THR A 142 -0.82 -20.64 12.89
CA THR A 142 -2.11 -21.29 12.62
C THR A 142 -3.21 -20.70 13.51
N PRO A 143 -4.44 -20.54 13.01
CA PRO A 143 -4.89 -20.69 11.62
C PRO A 143 -4.34 -19.59 10.69
N ILE A 144 -4.00 -19.95 9.44
CA ILE A 144 -3.36 -19.04 8.46
C ILE A 144 -4.30 -17.90 8.07
N HIS A 145 -3.77 -16.66 8.01
CA HIS A 145 -4.55 -15.50 7.57
C HIS A 145 -4.85 -15.56 6.05
N PRO A 146 -6.10 -15.29 5.59
CA PRO A 146 -6.48 -15.38 4.17
C PRO A 146 -5.63 -14.57 3.20
N ILE A 147 -5.11 -13.40 3.64
CA ILE A 147 -4.22 -12.57 2.81
C ILE A 147 -3.00 -13.33 2.30
N MET A 148 -2.51 -14.32 3.05
CA MET A 148 -1.34 -15.10 2.66
C MET A 148 -1.65 -15.97 1.44
N LEU A 149 -2.87 -16.47 1.32
CA LEU A 149 -3.32 -17.21 0.15
C LEU A 149 -3.33 -16.30 -1.09
N THR A 150 -3.86 -15.08 -0.94
CA THR A 150 -3.83 -14.07 -2.00
C THR A 150 -2.40 -13.70 -2.38
N LEU A 151 -1.53 -13.46 -1.39
CA LEU A 151 -0.13 -13.09 -1.61
C LEU A 151 0.64 -14.17 -2.40
N ILE A 152 0.48 -15.43 -2.01
CA ILE A 152 1.10 -16.56 -2.71
C ILE A 152 0.56 -16.67 -4.13
N ASN A 153 -0.76 -16.53 -4.32
CA ASN A 153 -1.37 -16.57 -5.65
C ASN A 153 -0.85 -15.46 -6.56
N GLU A 154 -0.78 -14.22 -6.07
CA GLU A 154 -0.22 -13.09 -6.83
C GLU A 154 1.27 -13.29 -7.14
N LEU A 155 2.06 -13.84 -6.21
CA LEU A 155 3.47 -14.15 -6.44
C LEU A 155 3.63 -15.21 -7.55
N VAL A 156 2.89 -16.31 -7.47
CA VAL A 156 2.91 -17.37 -8.48
C VAL A 156 2.45 -16.83 -9.83
N THR A 157 1.37 -16.07 -9.85
CA THR A 157 0.87 -15.41 -11.07
C THR A 157 1.94 -14.50 -11.65
N THR A 158 2.60 -13.68 -10.84
CA THR A 158 3.70 -12.81 -11.29
C THR A 158 4.85 -13.60 -11.89
N ILE A 159 5.22 -14.76 -11.31
CA ILE A 159 6.29 -15.65 -11.82
C ILE A 159 5.88 -16.34 -13.13
N VAL A 160 4.61 -16.74 -13.25
CA VAL A 160 4.10 -17.44 -14.43
C VAL A 160 3.81 -16.47 -15.59
N ASP A 161 3.25 -15.30 -15.29
CA ASP A 161 2.91 -14.27 -16.27
C ASP A 161 4.11 -13.45 -16.75
N SER A 162 5.26 -13.54 -16.07
CA SER A 162 6.53 -13.00 -16.56
C SER A 162 7.08 -13.87 -17.71
N ARG A 163 6.26 -13.98 -18.75
CA ARG A 163 6.33 -14.89 -19.88
C ARG A 163 7.54 -14.74 -20.81
N TYR A 164 8.55 -13.90 -20.54
CA TYR A 164 9.75 -13.84 -21.42
C TYR A 164 11.12 -13.49 -20.79
N LEU A 165 11.30 -13.34 -19.48
CA LEU A 165 12.64 -12.97 -18.94
C LEU A 165 12.94 -13.50 -17.52
N TRP A 166 12.69 -14.79 -17.27
CA TRP A 166 13.54 -15.52 -16.33
C TRP A 166 14.41 -16.45 -17.17
N HIS A 167 15.65 -16.02 -17.45
CA HIS A 167 16.67 -17.01 -17.72
C HIS A 167 16.84 -17.79 -16.42
N LEU A 168 16.20 -18.95 -16.34
CA LEU A 168 16.64 -20.04 -15.49
C LEU A 168 18.05 -20.36 -15.97
N ILE A 169 19.03 -19.66 -15.40
CA ILE A 169 20.43 -20.04 -15.55
C ILE A 169 20.59 -21.30 -14.70
N PRO A 170 21.01 -22.43 -15.29
CA PRO A 170 21.25 -23.67 -14.58
C PRO A 170 22.37 -23.56 -13.55
#